data_AF-A0A8J5U1U4-F1
#
_entry.id   AF-A0A8J5U1U4-F1
#
_cell.length_a   1.000
_cell.length_b   1.000
_cell.length_c   1.000
_cell.angle_alpha   90.00
_cell.angle_beta   90.00
_cell.angle_gamma   90.00
#
_symmetry.space_group_name_H-M   'P 1'
#
loop_
_entity.id
_entity.type
_entity.pdbx_description
1 polymer ?
#
loop_
_entity_poly.entity_id
_entity_poly.type
_entity_poly.pdbx_seq_one_letter_code
_entity_poly.pdbx_strand_id
1 'polypeptide(L)'
;MLLPREHETPFNKAPVIRALSMILMIVTMFSVFIRVLTRIATMRRLRWSSLFKSDDILIFVSMIFVIAQSAVVYSQGANGMGKLDVSSGQISLILKDQLVSDILFYLALAFSKISATTTVGNMSPLSHKRILPIQIIIVGWAVSAIFVRAFACSLPSSWDYINGSCVDLVAFWAYVDAVNIITDLLITGVTIEILVHLQMPVGTKAMVVGVFGSRILMIPPAVSHIYFFKQALDSSTPIFTMWKPTIIVQVIQCVGITTTCIPFWWRFLKSLESGQMGAGDIFGALSKSNNSKSGGTTRGTGNKSRSNHTLTSGSQAFELTSRQGDVKKFAHIVTDHGKGGSWDAARQNSQEALVDPSAGVVQ
;
A
#
# COMPACT_ATOMS: atom_id res chain seq x y z
N MET A 1 17.64 2.33 -30.75
CA MET A 1 18.88 1.57 -30.92
C MET A 1 18.56 0.09 -30.75
N LEU A 2 18.28 -0.62 -31.83
CA LEU A 2 17.97 -2.05 -31.80
C LEU A 2 19.30 -2.82 -31.85
N LEU A 3 19.76 -3.32 -30.69
CA LEU A 3 20.91 -4.23 -30.62
C LEU A 3 20.61 -5.51 -31.41
N PRO A 4 21.62 -6.12 -32.07
CA PRO A 4 21.44 -7.37 -32.80
C PRO A 4 20.90 -8.46 -31.86
N ARG A 5 19.89 -9.21 -32.34
CA ARG A 5 19.37 -10.39 -31.63
C ARG A 5 20.45 -11.47 -31.62
N GLU A 6 21.15 -11.61 -30.49
CA GLU A 6 21.92 -12.82 -30.22
C GLU A 6 20.94 -13.98 -29.98
N HIS A 7 21.09 -15.07 -30.73
CA HIS A 7 20.31 -16.29 -30.52
C HIS A 7 20.86 -17.09 -29.33
N GLU A 8 19.96 -17.78 -28.61
CA GLU A 8 20.35 -18.69 -27.54
C GLU A 8 21.17 -19.86 -28.10
N THR A 9 22.35 -20.06 -27.53
CA THR A 9 23.18 -21.24 -27.81
C THR A 9 23.45 -21.97 -26.49
N PRO A 10 23.88 -23.23 -26.50
CA PRO A 10 24.33 -23.91 -25.28
C PRO A 10 25.40 -23.12 -24.51
N PHE A 11 26.16 -22.26 -25.20
CA PHE A 11 27.27 -21.47 -24.68
C PHE A 11 26.95 -19.98 -24.41
N ASN A 12 25.74 -19.50 -24.76
CA ASN A 12 25.32 -18.11 -24.53
C ASN A 12 23.89 -18.05 -23.97
N LYS A 13 23.77 -17.66 -22.69
CA LYS A 13 22.51 -17.45 -21.98
C LYS A 13 22.16 -15.98 -21.75
N ALA A 14 23.01 -15.05 -22.19
CA ALA A 14 22.75 -13.61 -22.07
C ALA A 14 21.41 -13.14 -22.70
N PRO A 15 20.95 -13.68 -23.86
CA PRO A 15 19.66 -13.30 -24.43
C PRO A 15 18.48 -13.65 -23.52
N VAL A 16 18.52 -14.81 -22.86
CA VAL A 16 17.51 -15.26 -21.90
C VAL A 16 17.42 -14.27 -20.75
N ILE A 17 18.58 -13.90 -20.18
CA ILE A 17 18.65 -13.02 -19.01
C ILE A 17 18.01 -11.68 -19.34
N ARG A 18 18.38 -11.11 -20.49
CA ARG A 18 17.87 -9.82 -20.97
C ARG A 18 16.37 -9.86 -21.24
N ALA A 19 15.89 -10.91 -21.91
CA ALA A 19 14.46 -11.06 -22.22
C ALA A 19 13.61 -11.20 -20.95
N LEU A 20 14.01 -12.08 -20.02
CA LEU A 20 13.30 -12.30 -18.77
C LEU A 20 13.33 -11.06 -17.86
N SER A 21 14.47 -10.39 -17.74
CA SER A 21 14.58 -9.13 -16.98
C SER A 21 13.60 -8.08 -17.51
N MET A 22 13.52 -7.89 -18.83
CA MET A 22 12.59 -6.95 -19.44
C MET A 22 11.12 -7.31 -19.20
N ILE A 23 10.76 -8.60 -19.35
CA ILE A 23 9.39 -9.06 -19.12
C ILE A 23 8.99 -8.84 -17.65
N LEU A 24 9.85 -9.22 -16.70
CA LEU A 24 9.58 -9.07 -15.27
C LEU A 24 9.49 -7.59 -14.87
N MET A 25 10.37 -6.74 -15.40
CA MET A 25 10.30 -5.30 -15.23
C MET A 25 8.93 -4.77 -15.70
N ILE A 26 8.52 -5.10 -16.92
CA ILE A 26 7.22 -4.67 -17.47
C ILE A 26 6.06 -5.10 -16.56
N VAL A 27 6.04 -6.35 -16.11
CA VAL A 27 4.99 -6.86 -15.19
C VAL A 27 4.94 -6.06 -13.89
N THR A 28 6.10 -5.75 -13.28
CA THR A 28 6.14 -4.93 -12.06
C THR A 28 5.63 -3.51 -12.30
N MET A 29 6.02 -2.88 -13.41
CA MET A 29 5.54 -1.54 -13.80
C MET A 29 4.02 -1.51 -13.91
N PHE A 30 3.44 -2.48 -14.64
CA PHE A 30 2.00 -2.60 -14.78
C PHE A 30 1.30 -2.81 -13.44
N SER A 31 1.86 -3.64 -12.57
CA SER A 31 1.29 -3.93 -11.26
C SER A 31 1.23 -2.68 -10.35
N VAL A 32 2.30 -1.89 -10.30
CA VAL A 32 2.34 -0.64 -9.56
C VAL A 32 1.41 0.40 -10.20
N PHE A 33 1.39 0.48 -11.53
CA PHE A 33 0.50 1.39 -12.26
C PHE A 33 -0.98 1.10 -11.96
N ILE A 34 -1.41 -0.17 -11.99
CA ILE A 34 -2.77 -0.58 -11.62
C ILE A 34 -3.09 -0.16 -10.19
N ARG A 35 -2.16 -0.36 -9.24
CA ARG A 35 -2.35 0.09 -7.85
C ARG A 35 -2.56 1.60 -7.76
N VAL A 36 -1.73 2.39 -8.42
CA VAL A 36 -1.83 3.86 -8.46
C VAL A 36 -3.17 4.30 -9.08
N LEU A 37 -3.54 3.74 -10.23
CA LEU A 37 -4.81 4.04 -10.90
C LEU A 37 -6.03 3.70 -10.03
N THR A 38 -6.04 2.50 -9.43
CA THR A 38 -7.11 2.06 -8.54
C THR A 38 -7.28 3.03 -7.38
N ARG A 39 -6.16 3.52 -6.84
CA ARG A 39 -6.19 4.44 -5.72
C ARG A 39 -6.64 5.84 -6.13
N ILE A 40 -6.18 6.37 -7.26
CA ILE A 40 -6.68 7.64 -7.82
C ILE A 40 -8.18 7.55 -8.07
N ALA A 41 -8.67 6.46 -8.66
CA ALA A 41 -10.09 6.25 -8.90
C ALA A 41 -10.91 6.17 -7.60
N THR A 42 -10.36 5.51 -6.57
CA THR A 42 -10.99 5.44 -5.24
C THR A 42 -10.99 6.79 -4.53
N MET A 43 -9.90 7.56 -4.63
CA MET A 43 -9.75 8.90 -4.02
C MET A 43 -10.72 9.92 -4.63
N ARG A 44 -11.03 9.81 -5.93
CA ARG A 44 -12.08 10.65 -6.55
C ARG A 44 -13.46 10.39 -5.95
N ARG A 45 -13.70 9.21 -5.40
CA ARG A 45 -14.99 8.79 -4.82
C ARG A 45 -15.11 9.08 -3.32
N LEU A 46 -14.00 9.09 -2.57
CA LEU A 46 -13.96 9.34 -1.13
C LEU A 46 -13.23 10.66 -0.83
N ARG A 47 -13.96 11.65 -0.31
CA ARG A 47 -13.53 13.02 -0.03
C ARG A 47 -12.16 13.10 0.69
N TRP A 48 -11.11 13.39 -0.08
CA TRP A 48 -9.87 14.18 0.16
C TRP A 48 -9.25 14.39 1.56
N SER A 49 -9.61 13.71 2.64
CA SER A 49 -8.91 13.88 3.93
C SER A 49 -7.98 12.71 4.25
N SER A 50 -6.68 12.95 4.09
CA SER A 50 -5.60 12.27 4.83
C SER A 50 -5.26 10.82 4.45
N LEU A 51 -4.97 10.52 3.18
CA LEU A 51 -4.44 9.20 2.78
C LEU A 51 -3.20 9.22 1.85
N PHE A 52 -2.69 10.40 1.49
CA PHE A 52 -1.78 10.55 0.33
C PHE A 52 -0.27 10.57 0.58
N LYS A 53 0.27 10.52 1.81
CA LYS A 53 1.70 10.91 1.95
C LYS A 53 2.73 9.79 1.96
N SER A 54 2.58 8.71 2.72
CA SER A 54 3.70 7.77 2.91
C SER A 54 3.64 6.54 1.99
N ASP A 55 2.53 5.81 2.00
CA ASP A 55 2.46 4.49 1.37
C ASP A 55 2.65 4.51 -0.17
N ASP A 56 2.02 5.45 -0.88
CA ASP A 56 2.15 5.55 -2.34
C ASP A 56 3.54 6.00 -2.77
N ILE A 57 4.21 6.82 -1.96
CA ILE A 57 5.60 7.21 -2.19
C ILE A 57 6.51 5.99 -1.99
N LEU A 58 6.29 5.20 -0.93
CA LEU A 58 7.11 4.02 -0.64
C LEU A 58 7.05 2.97 -1.76
N ILE A 59 5.87 2.70 -2.33
CA ILE A 59 5.76 1.77 -3.45
C ILE A 59 6.37 2.33 -4.74
N PHE A 60 6.27 3.64 -4.97
CA PHE A 60 6.91 4.30 -6.12
C PHE A 60 8.44 4.30 -5.99
N VAL A 61 8.96 4.51 -4.78
CA VAL A 61 10.40 4.39 -4.48
C VAL A 61 10.86 2.95 -4.69
N SER A 62 10.11 1.96 -4.23
CA SER A 62 10.38 0.54 -4.50
C SER A 62 10.44 0.25 -6.01
N MET A 63 9.48 0.79 -6.78
CA MET A 63 9.43 0.67 -8.24
C MET A 63 10.69 1.25 -8.92
N ILE A 64 11.17 2.42 -8.50
CA ILE A 64 12.42 3.01 -9.02
C ILE A 64 13.60 2.06 -8.79
N PHE A 65 13.74 1.50 -7.59
CA PHE A 65 14.82 0.56 -7.29
C PHE A 65 14.75 -0.72 -8.13
N VAL A 66 13.54 -1.19 -8.45
CA VAL A 66 13.34 -2.36 -9.33
C VAL A 66 13.76 -2.07 -10.76
N ILE A 67 13.44 -0.88 -11.28
CA ILE A 67 13.87 -0.46 -12.62
C ILE A 67 15.40 -0.38 -12.65
N ALA A 68 15.99 0.26 -11.65
CA ALA A 68 17.45 0.38 -11.55
C ALA A 68 18.11 -1.00 -11.48
N GLN A 69 17.60 -1.89 -10.63
CA GLN A 69 18.09 -3.26 -10.51
C GLN A 69 17.96 -4.02 -11.83
N SER A 70 16.82 -3.92 -12.52
CA SER A 70 16.57 -4.59 -13.80
C SER A 70 17.52 -4.10 -14.89
N ALA A 71 17.83 -2.79 -14.89
CA ALA A 71 18.78 -2.18 -15.81
C ALA A 71 20.22 -2.68 -15.55
N VAL A 72 20.61 -2.85 -14.28
CA VAL A 72 21.91 -3.42 -13.91
C VAL A 72 21.99 -4.89 -14.33
N VAL A 73 20.96 -5.70 -14.09
CA VAL A 73 20.91 -7.10 -14.57
C VAL A 73 20.96 -7.18 -16.10
N TYR A 74 20.33 -6.22 -16.80
CA TYR A 74 20.43 -6.13 -18.25
C TYR A 74 21.87 -5.81 -18.71
N SER A 75 22.58 -4.91 -18.00
CA SER A 75 24.01 -4.61 -18.22
C SER A 75 24.88 -5.85 -18.01
N GLN A 76 24.65 -6.63 -16.96
CA GLN A 76 25.38 -7.88 -16.71
C GLN A 76 25.29 -8.86 -17.89
N GLY A 77 24.09 -9.04 -18.44
CA GLY A 77 23.88 -9.85 -19.64
C GLY A 77 24.63 -9.29 -20.85
N ALA A 78 24.63 -7.97 -21.04
CA ALA A 78 25.38 -7.31 -22.12
C ALA A 78 26.91 -7.47 -21.97
N ASN A 79 27.41 -7.48 -20.74
CA ASN A 79 28.83 -7.66 -20.41
C ASN A 79 29.29 -9.13 -20.50
N GLY A 80 28.39 -10.07 -20.79
CA GLY A 80 28.73 -11.47 -21.04
C GLY A 80 28.42 -12.43 -19.89
N MET A 81 27.60 -12.04 -18.91
CA MET A 81 27.08 -13.00 -17.93
C MET A 81 26.34 -14.14 -18.64
N GLY A 82 26.67 -15.40 -18.33
CA GLY A 82 26.13 -16.56 -19.04
C GLY A 82 26.82 -16.89 -20.37
N LYS A 83 28.02 -16.33 -20.64
CA LYS A 83 28.94 -16.74 -21.72
C LYS A 83 30.16 -17.44 -21.10
N LEU A 84 30.78 -18.39 -21.83
CA LEU A 84 32.01 -19.06 -21.39
C LEU A 84 33.28 -18.23 -21.68
N ASP A 85 33.31 -17.54 -22.82
CA ASP A 85 34.43 -16.67 -23.21
C ASP A 85 34.16 -15.23 -22.77
N VAL A 86 34.66 -14.87 -21.59
CA VAL A 86 34.51 -13.52 -21.01
C VAL A 86 35.89 -13.00 -20.63
N SER A 87 36.20 -11.77 -21.05
CA SER A 87 37.48 -11.12 -20.70
C SER A 87 37.55 -10.81 -19.20
N SER A 88 38.75 -10.82 -18.60
CA SER A 88 38.96 -10.49 -17.19
C SER A 88 38.43 -9.11 -16.79
N GLY A 89 38.49 -8.13 -17.71
CA GLY A 89 37.90 -6.81 -17.51
C GLY A 89 36.37 -6.84 -17.43
N GLN A 90 35.73 -7.66 -18.25
CA GLN A 90 34.26 -7.84 -18.25
C GLN A 90 33.78 -8.59 -17.00
N ILE A 91 34.55 -9.59 -16.54
CA ILE A 91 34.28 -10.28 -15.27
C ILE A 91 34.20 -9.26 -14.14
N SER A 92 35.20 -8.38 -14.01
CA SER A 92 35.20 -7.35 -12.96
C SER A 92 33.97 -6.42 -13.02
N LEU A 93 33.49 -6.07 -14.22
CA LEU A 93 32.26 -5.29 -14.39
C LEU A 93 31.02 -6.08 -13.96
N ILE A 94 30.94 -7.35 -14.33
CA ILE A 94 29.84 -8.25 -13.96
C ILE A 94 29.74 -8.39 -12.42
N LEU A 95 30.86 -8.58 -11.72
CA LEU A 95 30.84 -8.72 -10.26
C LEU A 95 30.42 -7.41 -9.56
N LYS A 96 30.89 -6.25 -10.05
CA LYS A 96 30.44 -4.94 -9.54
C LYS A 96 28.95 -4.73 -9.77
N ASP A 97 28.47 -5.02 -10.98
CA ASP A 97 27.05 -4.95 -11.32
C ASP A 97 26.23 -5.90 -10.43
N GLN A 98 26.76 -7.08 -10.08
CA GLN A 98 26.06 -8.01 -9.18
C GLN A 98 25.93 -7.43 -7.76
N LEU A 99 26.99 -6.84 -7.23
CA LEU A 99 26.94 -6.17 -5.92
C LEU A 99 25.90 -5.04 -5.90
N VAL A 100 25.88 -4.20 -6.94
CA VAL A 100 24.90 -3.11 -7.06
C VAL A 100 23.47 -3.66 -7.20
N SER A 101 23.28 -4.70 -7.99
CA SER A 101 21.99 -5.38 -8.17
C SER A 101 21.43 -5.92 -6.85
N ASP A 102 22.27 -6.59 -6.04
CA ASP A 102 21.88 -7.15 -4.74
C ASP A 102 21.40 -6.04 -3.78
N ILE A 103 22.14 -4.93 -3.71
CA ILE A 103 21.79 -3.78 -2.84
C ILE A 103 20.45 -3.18 -3.26
N LEU A 104 20.26 -2.96 -4.57
CA LEU A 104 19.01 -2.42 -5.11
C LEU A 104 17.83 -3.38 -4.88
N PHE A 105 18.08 -4.69 -4.95
CA PHE A 105 17.09 -5.72 -4.65
C PHE A 105 16.60 -5.65 -3.19
N TYR A 106 17.51 -5.55 -2.21
CA TYR A 106 17.12 -5.44 -0.79
C TYR A 106 16.34 -4.17 -0.51
N LEU A 107 16.78 -3.03 -1.07
CA LEU A 107 16.05 -1.77 -0.94
C LEU A 107 14.64 -1.89 -1.53
N ALA A 108 14.52 -2.41 -2.75
CA ALA A 108 13.23 -2.61 -3.40
C ALA A 108 12.28 -3.46 -2.54
N LEU A 109 12.74 -4.59 -2.02
CA LEU A 109 11.93 -5.47 -1.16
C LEU A 109 11.55 -4.80 0.15
N ALA A 110 12.49 -4.11 0.80
CA ALA A 110 12.24 -3.40 2.05
C ALA A 110 11.15 -2.33 1.88
N PHE A 111 11.28 -1.46 0.87
CA PHE A 111 10.28 -0.43 0.57
C PHE A 111 8.92 -1.04 0.21
N SER A 112 8.90 -2.14 -0.55
CA SER A 112 7.67 -2.87 -0.88
C SER A 112 6.96 -3.43 0.36
N LYS A 113 7.71 -4.06 1.28
CA LYS A 113 7.18 -4.61 2.54
C LYS A 113 6.73 -3.50 3.50
N ILE A 114 7.46 -2.38 3.59
CA ILE A 114 7.07 -1.22 4.41
C ILE A 114 5.79 -0.59 3.84
N SER A 115 5.66 -0.49 2.51
CA SER A 115 4.40 -0.07 1.88
C SER A 115 3.24 -1.04 2.22
N ALA A 116 3.45 -2.36 2.06
CA ALA A 116 2.43 -3.36 2.38
C ALA A 116 1.93 -3.23 3.83
N THR A 117 2.86 -3.16 4.78
CA THR A 117 2.55 -3.04 6.21
C THR A 117 1.89 -1.70 6.54
N THR A 118 2.32 -0.60 5.94
CA THR A 118 1.67 0.72 6.11
C THR A 118 0.26 0.72 5.56
N THR A 119 0.02 0.05 4.42
CA THR A 119 -1.31 -0.12 3.84
C THR A 119 -2.24 -0.85 4.80
N VAL A 120 -1.77 -1.94 5.41
CA VAL A 120 -2.52 -2.70 6.41
C VAL A 120 -2.77 -1.86 7.67
N GLY A 121 -1.77 -1.10 8.11
CA GLY A 121 -1.88 -0.22 9.28
C GLY A 121 -2.94 0.86 9.15
N ASN A 122 -3.07 1.40 7.94
CA ASN A 122 -4.09 2.39 7.63
C ASN A 122 -5.52 1.82 7.61
N MET A 123 -5.70 0.50 7.51
CA MET A 123 -7.02 -0.12 7.56
C MET A 123 -7.59 -0.24 8.98
N SER A 124 -6.73 -0.28 10.01
CA SER A 124 -7.16 -0.44 11.40
C SER A 124 -6.28 0.39 12.35
N PRO A 125 -6.82 1.39 13.06
CA PRO A 125 -6.03 2.25 13.95
C PRO A 125 -5.41 1.48 15.12
N LEU A 126 -6.02 0.37 15.55
CA LEU A 126 -5.50 -0.49 16.62
C LEU A 126 -4.28 -1.33 16.19
N SER A 127 -4.02 -1.43 14.88
CA SER A 127 -2.95 -2.27 14.34
C SER A 127 -1.56 -1.61 14.33
N HIS A 128 -1.48 -0.28 14.52
CA HIS A 128 -0.22 0.46 14.45
C HIS A 128 0.84 -0.06 15.44
N LYS A 129 0.40 -0.44 16.66
CA LYS A 129 1.29 -1.01 17.69
C LYS A 129 1.89 -2.36 17.30
N ARG A 130 1.21 -3.14 16.44
CA ARG A 130 1.67 -4.46 15.97
C ARG A 130 2.52 -4.37 14.70
N ILE A 131 2.32 -3.33 13.90
CA ILE A 131 3.00 -3.14 12.62
C ILE A 131 4.36 -2.48 12.77
N LEU A 132 4.48 -1.52 13.68
CA LEU A 132 5.74 -0.82 13.95
C LEU A 132 6.93 -1.76 14.24
N PRO A 133 6.83 -2.79 15.10
CA PRO A 133 7.95 -3.72 15.30
C PRO A 133 8.30 -4.51 14.04
N ILE A 134 7.32 -4.87 13.20
CA ILE A 134 7.58 -5.56 11.92
C ILE A 134 8.34 -4.65 10.96
N GLN A 135 7.99 -3.37 10.89
CA GLN A 135 8.71 -2.40 10.07
C GLN A 135 10.16 -2.23 10.54
N ILE A 136 10.40 -2.19 11.85
CA ILE A 136 11.76 -2.15 12.40
C ILE A 136 12.55 -3.41 12.02
N ILE A 137 11.94 -4.59 12.09
CA ILE A 137 12.58 -5.85 11.67
C ILE A 137 12.93 -5.82 10.19
N ILE A 138 12.03 -5.34 9.32
CA ILE A 138 12.27 -5.22 7.88
C ILE A 138 13.44 -4.27 7.59
N VAL A 139 13.46 -3.10 8.24
CA VAL A 139 14.56 -2.13 8.07
C VAL A 139 15.86 -2.72 8.58
N GLY A 140 15.87 -3.34 9.76
CA GLY A 140 17.04 -3.99 10.33
C GLY A 140 17.60 -5.09 9.43
N TRP A 141 16.74 -5.92 8.85
CA TRP A 141 17.11 -6.95 7.87
C TRP A 141 17.69 -6.34 6.59
N ALA A 142 17.08 -5.29 6.04
CA ALA A 142 17.56 -4.66 4.81
C ALA A 142 18.93 -4.01 5.04
N VAL A 143 19.09 -3.32 6.17
CA VAL A 143 20.34 -2.70 6.57
C VAL A 143 21.41 -3.77 6.77
N SER A 144 21.14 -4.83 7.55
CA SER A 144 22.11 -5.90 7.77
C SER A 144 22.52 -6.59 6.47
N ALA A 145 21.58 -6.87 5.55
CA ALA A 145 21.86 -7.46 4.26
C ALA A 145 22.76 -6.56 3.38
N ILE A 146 22.49 -5.26 3.35
CA ILE A 146 23.31 -4.28 2.60
C ILE A 146 24.72 -4.20 3.18
N PHE A 147 24.86 -4.09 4.50
CA PHE A 147 26.17 -4.01 5.16
C PHE A 147 26.98 -5.29 4.91
N VAL A 148 26.39 -6.47 5.11
CA VAL A 148 27.12 -7.72 4.90
C VAL A 148 27.53 -7.87 3.44
N ARG A 149 26.67 -7.53 2.46
CA ARG A 149 27.08 -7.57 1.04
C ARG A 149 28.15 -6.55 0.68
N ALA A 150 28.07 -5.34 1.21
CA ALA A 150 29.05 -4.29 0.94
C ALA A 150 30.45 -4.64 1.48
N PHE A 151 30.52 -5.38 2.59
CA PHE A 151 31.76 -5.77 3.28
C PHE A 151 32.03 -7.29 3.26
N ALA A 152 31.42 -8.03 2.32
CA ALA A 152 31.49 -9.50 2.30
C ALA A 152 32.90 -10.03 2.02
N CYS A 153 33.69 -9.31 1.22
CA CYS A 153 35.03 -9.69 0.78
C CYS A 153 36.08 -8.62 1.14
N SER A 154 37.36 -8.97 1.06
CA SER A 154 38.48 -8.09 1.37
C SER A 154 38.46 -6.77 0.57
N LEU A 155 38.56 -5.63 1.24
CA LEU A 155 38.81 -4.34 0.59
C LEU A 155 40.21 -4.35 -0.06
N PRO A 156 40.41 -3.73 -1.24
CA PRO A 156 39.53 -2.79 -1.94
C PRO A 156 38.52 -3.40 -2.93
N SER A 157 38.54 -4.71 -3.14
CA SER A 157 37.71 -5.42 -4.12
C SER A 157 36.61 -6.24 -3.44
N SER A 158 35.72 -5.57 -2.70
CA SER A 158 34.65 -6.25 -1.94
C SER A 158 33.64 -7.01 -2.81
N TRP A 159 33.62 -6.73 -4.12
CA TRP A 159 32.82 -7.45 -5.10
C TRP A 159 33.47 -8.74 -5.62
N ASP A 160 34.79 -8.94 -5.45
CA ASP A 160 35.52 -10.08 -6.02
C ASP A 160 35.41 -11.34 -5.15
N TYR A 161 34.29 -12.06 -5.30
CA TYR A 161 34.06 -13.34 -4.64
C TYR A 161 34.66 -14.55 -5.37
N ILE A 162 35.39 -14.34 -6.47
CA ILE A 162 36.04 -15.42 -7.23
C ILE A 162 37.49 -15.59 -6.78
N ASN A 163 38.23 -14.48 -6.67
CA ASN A 163 39.65 -14.51 -6.28
C ASN A 163 39.90 -14.03 -4.84
N GLY A 164 38.91 -13.37 -4.22
CA GLY A 164 39.03 -12.83 -2.87
C GLY A 164 38.68 -13.83 -1.76
N SER A 165 39.18 -13.57 -0.56
CA SER A 165 38.69 -14.23 0.65
C SER A 165 37.42 -13.52 1.11
N CYS A 166 36.31 -14.25 1.15
CA CYS A 166 34.99 -13.74 1.51
C CYS A 166 34.36 -14.56 2.63
N VAL A 167 33.39 -13.96 3.32
CA VAL A 167 32.47 -14.67 4.20
C VAL A 167 31.70 -15.73 3.39
N ASP A 168 31.13 -16.74 4.05
CA ASP A 168 30.27 -17.72 3.39
C ASP A 168 29.01 -17.04 2.79
N LEU A 169 29.04 -16.81 1.48
CA LEU A 169 27.94 -16.20 0.74
C LEU A 169 26.70 -17.12 0.71
N VAL A 170 26.87 -18.44 0.76
CA VAL A 170 25.74 -19.39 0.76
C VAL A 170 24.98 -19.28 2.07
N ALA A 171 25.70 -19.28 3.19
CA ALA A 171 25.10 -19.06 4.51
C ALA A 171 24.43 -17.69 4.60
N PHE A 172 25.04 -16.65 4.03
CA PHE A 172 24.46 -15.31 3.98
C PHE A 172 23.13 -15.29 3.19
N TRP A 173 23.09 -15.87 1.99
CA TRP A 173 21.85 -15.92 1.21
C TRP A 173 20.77 -16.76 1.89
N ALA A 174 21.14 -17.86 2.53
CA ALA A 174 20.21 -18.64 3.34
C ALA A 174 19.61 -17.82 4.48
N TYR A 175 20.41 -17.01 5.18
CA TYR A 175 19.92 -16.07 6.19
C TYR A 175 18.95 -15.04 5.60
N VAL A 176 19.33 -14.39 4.49
CA VAL A 176 18.52 -13.35 3.85
C VAL A 176 17.18 -13.91 3.37
N ASP A 177 17.19 -15.04 2.68
CA ASP A 177 16.00 -15.70 2.13
C ASP A 177 15.10 -16.23 3.26
N ALA A 178 15.68 -16.78 4.34
CA ALA A 178 14.91 -17.22 5.51
C ALA A 178 14.21 -16.05 6.20
N VAL A 179 14.92 -14.94 6.47
CA VAL A 179 14.31 -13.76 7.09
C VAL A 179 13.28 -13.11 6.15
N ASN A 180 13.51 -13.14 4.83
CA ASN A 180 12.53 -12.68 3.85
C ASN A 180 11.21 -13.49 3.96
N ILE A 181 11.29 -14.82 4.04
CA ILE A 181 10.11 -15.69 4.23
C ILE A 181 9.45 -15.42 5.58
N ILE A 182 10.22 -15.36 6.67
CA ILE A 182 9.69 -15.11 8.02
C ILE A 182 8.95 -13.76 8.06
N THR A 183 9.53 -12.71 7.49
CA THR A 183 8.88 -11.39 7.44
C THR A 183 7.58 -11.43 6.62
N ASP A 184 7.54 -12.17 5.50
CA ASP A 184 6.30 -12.33 4.74
C ASP A 184 5.22 -13.10 5.51
N LEU A 185 5.59 -14.16 6.25
CA LEU A 185 4.68 -14.89 7.11
C LEU A 185 4.15 -14.02 8.26
N LEU A 186 5.01 -13.20 8.88
CA LEU A 186 4.60 -12.25 9.93
C LEU A 186 3.61 -11.20 9.39
N ILE A 187 3.89 -10.62 8.21
CA ILE A 187 2.99 -9.66 7.56
C ILE A 187 1.64 -10.33 7.26
N THR A 188 1.65 -11.53 6.70
CA THR A 188 0.44 -12.30 6.40
C THR A 188 -0.34 -12.62 7.67
N GLY A 189 0.33 -13.09 8.73
CA GLY A 189 -0.29 -13.43 10.01
C GLY A 189 -0.98 -12.24 10.67
N VAL A 190 -0.27 -11.11 10.80
CA VAL A 190 -0.86 -9.86 11.35
C VAL A 190 -2.04 -9.39 10.51
N THR A 191 -1.94 -9.50 9.18
CA THR A 191 -3.04 -9.07 8.33
C THR A 191 -4.26 -9.97 8.50
N ILE A 192 -4.09 -11.29 8.56
CA ILE A 192 -5.17 -12.24 8.80
C ILE A 192 -5.84 -11.95 10.16
N GLU A 193 -5.05 -11.71 11.20
CA GLU A 193 -5.59 -11.39 12.53
C GLU A 193 -6.47 -10.13 12.50
N ILE A 194 -5.98 -9.05 11.88
CA ILE A 194 -6.75 -7.80 11.71
C ILE A 194 -8.06 -8.05 10.96
N LEU A 195 -8.03 -8.89 9.92
CA LEU A 195 -9.20 -9.21 9.11
C LEU A 195 -10.21 -10.13 9.80
N VAL A 196 -9.75 -10.98 10.72
CA VAL A 196 -10.66 -11.83 11.51
C VAL A 196 -11.48 -10.97 12.48
N HIS A 197 -10.89 -9.91 13.03
CA HIS A 197 -11.59 -8.96 13.90
C HIS A 197 -12.47 -7.96 13.15
N LEU A 198 -12.26 -7.78 11.84
CA LEU A 198 -13.06 -6.90 11.02
C LEU A 198 -14.31 -7.60 10.48
N GLN A 199 -15.49 -7.05 10.75
CA GLN A 199 -16.76 -7.61 10.30
C GLN A 199 -16.96 -7.41 8.78
N MET A 200 -16.38 -8.30 7.98
CA MET A 200 -16.42 -8.27 6.52
C MET A 200 -17.31 -9.41 5.97
N PRO A 201 -18.02 -9.20 4.83
CA PRO A 201 -18.76 -10.26 4.18
C PRO A 201 -17.82 -11.39 3.71
N VAL A 202 -18.27 -12.64 3.83
CA VAL A 202 -17.45 -13.85 3.65
C VAL A 202 -16.68 -13.86 2.33
N GLY A 203 -17.31 -13.42 1.23
CA GLY A 203 -16.63 -13.35 -0.08
C GLY A 203 -15.45 -12.36 -0.12
N THR A 204 -15.56 -11.23 0.59
CA THR A 204 -14.44 -10.28 0.71
C THR A 204 -13.39 -10.82 1.66
N LYS A 205 -13.79 -11.48 2.75
CA LYS A 205 -12.86 -12.12 3.70
C LYS A 205 -12.02 -13.21 3.02
N ALA A 206 -12.66 -14.12 2.27
CA ALA A 206 -11.99 -15.20 1.54
C ALA A 206 -10.99 -14.66 0.51
N MET A 207 -11.38 -13.62 -0.22
CA MET A 207 -10.46 -12.92 -1.09
C MET A 207 -9.23 -12.44 -0.31
N VAL A 208 -9.43 -11.66 0.76
CA VAL A 208 -8.31 -10.97 1.38
C VAL A 208 -7.34 -12.01 1.97
N VAL A 209 -7.86 -13.11 2.52
CA VAL A 209 -7.04 -14.27 2.90
C VAL A 209 -6.26 -14.83 1.71
N GLY A 210 -6.85 -14.98 0.53
CA GLY A 210 -6.14 -15.41 -0.68
C GLY A 210 -5.03 -14.43 -1.10
N VAL A 211 -5.29 -13.13 -0.99
CA VAL A 211 -4.31 -12.08 -1.31
C VAL A 211 -3.11 -12.13 -0.37
N PHE A 212 -3.31 -12.21 0.94
CA PHE A 212 -2.20 -12.29 1.88
C PHE A 212 -1.56 -13.67 1.90
N GLY A 213 -2.33 -14.73 1.62
CA GLY A 213 -1.84 -16.08 1.41
C GLY A 213 -0.93 -16.20 0.19
N SER A 214 -1.12 -15.38 -0.85
CA SER A 214 -0.25 -15.36 -2.03
C SER A 214 1.23 -15.06 -1.71
N ARG A 215 1.53 -14.42 -0.58
CA ARG A 215 2.92 -14.20 -0.12
C ARG A 215 3.65 -15.51 0.15
N ILE A 216 2.93 -16.58 0.51
CA ILE A 216 3.49 -17.93 0.71
C ILE A 216 4.08 -18.49 -0.61
N LEU A 217 3.60 -18.01 -1.77
CA LEU A 217 4.15 -18.38 -3.08
C LEU A 217 5.59 -17.91 -3.29
N MET A 218 6.16 -17.09 -2.40
CA MET A 218 7.59 -16.72 -2.44
C MET A 218 8.53 -17.78 -1.85
N ILE A 219 8.01 -18.80 -1.17
CA ILE A 219 8.85 -19.86 -0.58
C ILE A 219 9.58 -20.69 -1.66
N PRO A 220 8.91 -21.23 -2.72
CA PRO A 220 9.60 -22.01 -3.73
C PRO A 220 10.76 -21.28 -4.45
N PRO A 221 10.60 -20.03 -4.92
CA PRO A 221 11.70 -19.34 -5.57
C PRO A 221 12.84 -19.01 -4.58
N ALA A 222 12.56 -18.70 -3.31
CA ALA A 222 13.60 -18.49 -2.29
C ALA A 222 14.42 -19.76 -2.03
N VAL A 223 13.77 -20.93 -1.90
CA VAL A 223 14.49 -22.21 -1.75
C VAL A 223 15.31 -22.55 -2.99
N SER A 224 14.74 -22.32 -4.18
CA SER A 224 15.42 -22.53 -5.45
C SER A 224 16.65 -21.62 -5.57
N HIS A 225 16.56 -20.39 -5.10
CA HIS A 225 17.64 -19.42 -5.13
C HIS A 225 18.89 -19.95 -4.40
N ILE A 226 18.74 -20.38 -3.14
CA ILE A 226 19.85 -20.94 -2.34
C ILE A 226 20.48 -22.15 -3.05
N TYR A 227 19.66 -23.06 -3.59
CA TYR A 227 20.14 -24.25 -4.29
C TYR A 227 20.97 -23.91 -5.52
N PHE A 228 20.44 -23.06 -6.41
CA PHE A 228 21.14 -22.68 -7.64
C PHE A 228 22.33 -21.77 -7.38
N PHE A 229 22.29 -20.95 -6.33
CA PHE A 229 23.42 -20.12 -5.92
C PHE A 229 24.59 -20.98 -5.43
N LYS A 230 24.32 -21.96 -4.54
CA LYS A 230 25.33 -22.93 -4.11
C LYS A 230 25.91 -23.70 -5.31
N GLN A 231 25.05 -24.19 -6.20
CA GLN A 231 25.48 -24.87 -7.42
C GLN A 231 26.36 -23.98 -8.32
N ALA A 232 26.09 -22.68 -8.39
CA ALA A 232 26.88 -21.76 -9.20
C ALA A 232 28.29 -21.55 -8.61
N LEU A 233 28.40 -21.42 -7.29
CA LEU A 233 29.70 -21.27 -6.60
C LEU A 233 30.54 -22.54 -6.67
N ASP A 234 29.93 -23.72 -6.55
CA ASP A 234 30.63 -25.01 -6.64
C ASP A 234 31.08 -25.37 -8.07
N SER A 235 30.64 -24.60 -9.08
CA SER A 235 30.92 -24.89 -10.49
C SER A 235 32.31 -24.42 -10.93
N SER A 236 32.92 -25.12 -11.89
CA SER A 236 34.20 -24.74 -12.49
C SER A 236 34.14 -23.44 -13.31
N THR A 237 32.93 -22.96 -13.64
CA THR A 237 32.68 -21.71 -14.38
C THR A 237 31.59 -20.86 -13.72
N PRO A 238 31.87 -20.20 -12.57
CA PRO A 238 30.88 -19.45 -11.81
C PRO A 238 30.13 -18.37 -12.60
N ILE A 239 30.84 -17.62 -13.46
CA ILE A 239 30.23 -16.54 -14.28
C ILE A 239 29.22 -17.08 -15.29
N PHE A 240 29.44 -18.28 -15.81
CA PHE A 240 28.50 -18.92 -16.71
C PHE A 240 27.27 -19.39 -15.95
N THR A 241 27.41 -20.03 -14.79
CA THR A 241 26.29 -20.66 -14.06
C THR A 241 25.43 -19.65 -13.27
N MET A 242 25.96 -18.46 -12.99
CA MET A 242 25.27 -17.38 -12.26
C MET A 242 23.99 -16.83 -12.91
N TRP A 243 23.70 -17.13 -14.18
CA TRP A 243 22.47 -16.67 -14.82
C TRP A 243 21.19 -17.21 -14.14
N LYS A 244 21.24 -18.42 -13.57
CA LYS A 244 20.09 -19.04 -12.89
C LYS A 244 19.71 -18.31 -11.59
N PRO A 245 20.61 -18.15 -10.59
CA PRO A 245 20.26 -17.45 -9.36
C PRO A 245 19.85 -16.00 -9.63
N THR A 246 20.52 -15.29 -10.55
CA THR A 246 20.15 -13.90 -10.91
C THR A 246 18.70 -13.79 -11.39
N ILE A 247 18.22 -14.72 -12.22
CA ILE A 247 16.83 -14.71 -12.68
C ILE A 247 15.84 -15.05 -11.57
N ILE A 248 16.22 -15.95 -10.66
CA ILE A 248 15.36 -16.30 -9.52
C ILE A 248 15.19 -15.09 -8.59
N VAL A 249 16.26 -14.34 -8.32
CA VAL A 249 16.18 -13.07 -7.56
C VAL A 249 15.21 -12.08 -8.22
N GLN A 250 15.28 -11.94 -9.55
CA GLN A 250 14.35 -11.10 -10.31
C GLN A 250 12.89 -11.56 -10.15
N VAL A 251 12.65 -12.87 -10.17
CA VAL A 251 11.32 -13.46 -9.96
C VAL A 251 10.84 -13.20 -8.53
N ILE A 252 11.69 -13.39 -7.51
CA ILE A 252 11.36 -13.08 -6.11
C ILE A 252 10.94 -11.61 -5.97
N GLN A 253 11.72 -10.71 -6.56
CA GLN A 253 11.43 -9.26 -6.53
C GLN A 253 10.08 -8.95 -7.19
N CYS A 254 9.83 -9.51 -8.38
CA CYS A 254 8.60 -9.30 -9.14
C CYS A 254 7.36 -9.84 -8.41
N VAL A 255 7.45 -11.06 -7.88
CA VAL A 255 6.37 -11.68 -7.09
C VAL A 255 6.13 -10.90 -5.80
N GLY A 256 7.18 -10.44 -5.11
CA GLY A 256 7.05 -9.66 -3.88
C GLY A 256 6.33 -8.32 -4.05
N ILE A 257 6.56 -7.65 -5.17
CA ILE A 257 5.84 -6.39 -5.49
C ILE A 257 4.43 -6.69 -5.96
N THR A 258 4.28 -7.69 -6.83
CA THR A 258 2.97 -8.04 -7.38
C THR A 258 2.01 -8.44 -6.27
N THR A 259 2.43 -9.29 -5.34
CA THR A 259 1.64 -9.71 -4.17
C THR A 259 1.21 -8.55 -3.28
N THR A 260 2.04 -7.51 -3.18
CA THR A 260 1.71 -6.27 -2.47
C THR A 260 0.63 -5.44 -3.18
N CYS A 261 0.54 -5.55 -4.51
CA CYS A 261 -0.45 -4.85 -5.33
C CYS A 261 -1.76 -5.62 -5.53
N ILE A 262 -1.81 -6.94 -5.31
CA ILE A 262 -3.01 -7.78 -5.50
C ILE A 262 -4.29 -7.21 -4.85
N PRO A 263 -4.29 -6.65 -3.60
CA PRO A 263 -5.53 -6.12 -3.03
C PRO A 263 -6.18 -5.04 -3.89
N PHE A 264 -5.37 -4.30 -4.66
CA PHE A 264 -5.83 -3.23 -5.54
C PHE A 264 -6.32 -3.76 -6.89
N TRP A 265 -5.67 -4.82 -7.41
CA TRP A 265 -6.09 -5.47 -8.66
C TRP A 265 -7.54 -5.95 -8.58
N TRP A 266 -7.93 -6.53 -7.44
CA TRP A 266 -9.32 -6.91 -7.27
C TRP A 266 -10.29 -5.74 -7.29
N ARG A 267 -9.96 -4.66 -6.58
CA ARG A 267 -10.81 -3.47 -6.54
C ARG A 267 -10.99 -2.89 -7.95
N PHE A 268 -9.93 -2.94 -8.75
CA PHE A 268 -9.97 -2.59 -10.16
C PHE A 268 -10.89 -3.52 -10.97
N LEU A 269 -10.73 -4.84 -10.86
CA LEU A 269 -11.56 -5.82 -11.57
C LEU A 269 -13.05 -5.68 -11.21
N LYS A 270 -13.39 -5.49 -9.93
CA LYS A 270 -14.76 -5.18 -9.51
C LYS A 270 -15.28 -3.88 -10.09
N SER A 271 -14.43 -2.86 -10.22
CA SER A 271 -14.81 -1.61 -10.86
C SER A 271 -15.12 -1.79 -12.35
N LEU A 272 -14.44 -2.70 -13.04
CA LEU A 272 -14.72 -3.05 -14.44
C LEU A 272 -16.03 -3.86 -14.56
N GLU A 273 -16.24 -4.85 -13.69
CA GLU A 273 -17.46 -5.67 -13.66
C GLU A 273 -18.72 -4.84 -13.39
N SER A 274 -18.62 -3.84 -12.50
CA SER A 274 -19.74 -2.94 -12.19
C SER A 274 -20.08 -1.91 -13.28
N GLY A 275 -19.39 -1.92 -14.44
CA GLY A 275 -19.74 -1.07 -15.59
C GLY A 275 -19.67 0.45 -15.34
N GLN A 276 -19.05 0.87 -14.23
CA GLN A 276 -19.12 2.26 -13.74
C GLN A 276 -18.02 3.16 -14.31
N MET A 277 -17.54 2.85 -15.51
CA MET A 277 -16.89 3.81 -16.40
C MET A 277 -17.85 4.11 -17.57
N GLY A 278 -18.89 4.90 -17.31
CA GLY A 278 -19.53 5.71 -18.35
C GLY A 278 -20.75 5.16 -19.11
N ALA A 279 -21.60 4.28 -18.55
CA ALA A 279 -22.84 3.87 -19.24
C ALA A 279 -24.13 3.83 -18.39
N GLY A 280 -24.05 4.04 -17.07
CA GLY A 280 -25.23 3.98 -16.19
C GLY A 280 -26.08 5.26 -16.15
N ASP A 281 -25.45 6.44 -16.26
CA ASP A 281 -26.16 7.71 -16.08
C ASP A 281 -26.88 8.19 -17.36
N ILE A 282 -26.53 7.66 -18.53
CA ILE A 282 -27.20 7.98 -19.81
C ILE A 282 -28.47 7.14 -19.99
N PHE A 283 -28.44 5.86 -19.61
CA PHE A 283 -29.60 4.96 -19.79
C PHE A 283 -30.70 5.20 -18.73
N GLY A 284 -30.33 5.67 -17.53
CA GLY A 284 -31.28 6.08 -16.50
C GLY A 284 -32.00 7.41 -16.82
N ALA A 285 -31.35 8.32 -17.54
CA ALA A 285 -31.96 9.58 -18.00
C ALA A 285 -32.90 9.39 -19.20
N LEU A 286 -32.64 8.41 -20.07
CA LEU A 286 -33.51 8.06 -21.20
C LEU A 286 -34.73 7.21 -20.80
N SER A 287 -34.68 6.50 -19.67
CA SER A 287 -35.81 5.69 -19.18
C SER A 287 -36.86 6.51 -18.39
N LYS A 288 -36.59 7.78 -18.08
CA LYS A 288 -37.50 8.67 -17.34
C LYS A 288 -38.10 9.76 -18.23
N SER A 289 -38.52 9.41 -19.44
CA SER A 289 -39.36 10.26 -20.29
C SER A 289 -40.31 9.41 -21.13
N ASN A 290 -41.28 8.76 -20.49
CA ASN A 290 -42.56 8.45 -21.13
C ASN A 290 -43.58 8.03 -20.06
N ASN A 291 -44.28 9.03 -19.51
CA ASN A 291 -45.59 8.79 -18.93
C ASN A 291 -46.48 10.03 -19.10
N SER A 292 -46.65 10.44 -20.36
CA SER A 292 -47.77 11.28 -20.78
C SER A 292 -48.99 10.38 -20.94
N LYS A 293 -49.71 10.10 -19.85
CA LYS A 293 -51.08 9.57 -19.95
C LYS A 293 -52.02 10.71 -20.33
N SER A 294 -52.17 10.81 -21.65
CA SER A 294 -53.34 11.27 -22.40
C SER A 294 -54.64 11.17 -21.62
N GLY A 295 -55.32 12.30 -21.50
CA GLY A 295 -56.72 12.39 -21.07
C GLY A 295 -57.66 12.09 -22.24
N GLY A 296 -58.55 11.14 -22.02
CA GLY A 296 -59.68 10.82 -22.89
C GLY A 296 -60.96 10.65 -22.07
N THR A 297 -61.97 11.44 -22.41
CA THR A 297 -63.39 11.42 -22.02
C THR A 297 -64.01 10.00 -22.03
N THR A 298 -64.99 9.60 -21.22
CA THR A 298 -66.41 10.07 -21.23
C THR A 298 -67.25 9.39 -20.11
N ARG A 299 -68.22 10.14 -19.54
CA ARG A 299 -69.56 9.79 -18.97
C ARG A 299 -69.76 8.58 -18.03
N GLY A 300 -70.39 8.85 -16.86
CA GLY A 300 -71.30 7.90 -16.19
C GLY A 300 -71.54 8.08 -14.67
N THR A 301 -72.53 8.91 -14.30
CA THR A 301 -73.54 8.76 -13.21
C THR A 301 -73.18 8.37 -11.74
N GLY A 302 -73.57 9.27 -10.81
CA GLY A 302 -74.03 9.02 -9.42
C GLY A 302 -72.93 8.76 -8.38
N ASN A 303 -72.96 9.20 -7.12
CA ASN A 303 -74.02 9.69 -6.24
C ASN A 303 -73.40 10.54 -5.09
N LYS A 304 -74.28 11.29 -4.42
CA LYS A 304 -74.17 12.31 -3.35
C LYS A 304 -73.13 12.12 -2.21
N SER A 305 -72.54 13.23 -1.75
CA SER A 305 -72.65 13.79 -0.37
C SER A 305 -71.89 15.14 -0.30
N ARG A 306 -72.55 16.30 -0.12
CA ARG A 306 -72.72 17.08 1.15
C ARG A 306 -71.36 17.43 1.81
N SER A 307 -70.91 18.66 2.06
CA SER A 307 -71.57 19.93 2.41
C SER A 307 -70.61 21.14 2.28
N ASN A 308 -71.19 22.33 2.03
CA ASN A 308 -70.89 23.71 2.44
C ASN A 308 -69.43 24.16 2.70
N HIS A 309 -68.93 25.33 2.30
CA HIS A 309 -69.46 26.68 2.50
C HIS A 309 -68.65 27.71 1.67
N THR A 310 -69.38 28.69 1.11
CA THR A 310 -69.11 30.13 0.94
C THR A 310 -67.88 30.68 0.17
N LEU A 311 -68.21 31.61 -0.74
CA LEU A 311 -67.35 32.40 -1.62
C LEU A 311 -66.39 33.35 -0.90
N THR A 312 -65.23 33.63 -1.52
CA THR A 312 -64.75 35.01 -1.70
C THR A 312 -63.84 35.12 -2.92
N SER A 313 -64.02 36.23 -3.64
CA SER A 313 -63.44 36.60 -4.94
C SER A 313 -62.29 37.60 -4.76
N GLY A 314 -61.33 37.57 -5.71
CA GLY A 314 -60.31 38.62 -5.94
C GLY A 314 -59.18 38.68 -4.89
N SER A 315 -57.92 38.95 -5.18
CA SER A 315 -57.27 39.58 -6.34
C SER A 315 -55.78 39.25 -6.30
N GLN A 316 -55.12 39.34 -7.45
CA GLN A 316 -53.67 39.19 -7.62
C GLN A 316 -52.88 40.24 -6.81
N ALA A 317 -51.74 39.84 -6.25
CA ALA A 317 -50.58 40.71 -6.07
C ALA A 317 -49.30 39.89 -6.08
N PHE A 318 -48.44 40.22 -7.03
CA PHE A 318 -47.08 39.75 -7.22
C PHE A 318 -46.16 40.67 -6.40
N GLU A 319 -45.31 40.13 -5.53
CA GLU A 319 -44.11 40.84 -5.08
C GLU A 319 -43.03 39.87 -4.57
N LEU A 320 -41.88 39.92 -5.24
CA LEU A 320 -40.61 39.32 -4.86
C LEU A 320 -39.83 40.34 -4.04
N THR A 321 -39.43 40.04 -2.80
CA THR A 321 -38.14 40.54 -2.29
C THR A 321 -37.60 39.69 -1.12
N SER A 322 -36.29 39.48 -1.18
CA SER A 322 -35.38 38.87 -0.20
C SER A 322 -35.51 39.40 1.23
N ARG A 323 -35.21 38.56 2.24
CA ARG A 323 -34.83 39.08 3.55
C ARG A 323 -33.76 38.28 4.29
N GLN A 324 -32.74 39.04 4.67
CA GLN A 324 -31.62 38.83 5.59
C GLN A 324 -32.09 38.59 7.05
N GLY A 325 -31.37 37.73 7.78
CA GLY A 325 -30.75 38.04 9.07
C GLY A 325 -31.59 38.18 10.36
N ASP A 326 -31.15 37.40 11.35
CA ASP A 326 -31.10 37.63 12.81
C ASP A 326 -32.21 37.22 13.80
N VAL A 327 -31.81 36.20 14.60
CA VAL A 327 -31.76 36.10 16.08
C VAL A 327 -33.02 36.45 16.87
N LYS A 328 -33.61 35.41 17.49
CA LYS A 328 -34.63 35.53 18.55
C LYS A 328 -33.97 35.62 19.94
N LYS A 329 -34.37 36.67 20.69
CA LYS A 329 -34.22 36.84 22.14
C LYS A 329 -35.04 35.80 22.91
N PHE A 330 -34.51 35.36 24.06
CA PHE A 330 -35.24 34.67 25.12
C PHE A 330 -35.43 35.63 26.31
N ALA A 331 -36.58 35.51 26.96
CA ALA A 331 -37.13 36.44 27.93
C ALA A 331 -36.98 35.97 29.39
N HIS A 332 -36.78 36.97 30.27
CA HIS A 332 -37.32 37.15 31.63
C HIS A 332 -37.16 36.07 32.71
N ILE A 333 -36.51 36.46 33.81
CA ILE A 333 -36.99 36.22 35.18
C ILE A 333 -36.80 37.51 36.01
N VAL A 334 -37.88 37.93 36.66
CA VAL A 334 -37.98 39.05 37.60
C VAL A 334 -37.89 38.50 39.03
N THR A 335 -37.12 39.14 39.91
CA THR A 335 -37.45 39.26 41.34
C THR A 335 -37.04 40.66 41.80
N ASP A 336 -38.00 41.38 42.38
CA ASP A 336 -37.85 42.70 42.99
C ASP A 336 -38.02 42.54 44.51
N HIS A 337 -37.10 43.12 45.29
CA HIS A 337 -37.40 44.17 46.25
C HIS A 337 -36.19 44.53 47.12
N GLY A 338 -35.84 45.82 47.10
CA GLY A 338 -35.77 46.58 48.35
C GLY A 338 -34.40 47.02 48.89
N LYS A 339 -34.02 48.26 48.50
CA LYS A 339 -33.35 49.31 49.30
C LYS A 339 -31.93 49.09 49.86
N GLY A 340 -31.03 49.96 49.38
CA GLY A 340 -30.32 50.91 50.25
C GLY A 340 -28.80 50.76 50.33
N GLY A 341 -28.10 51.89 50.18
CA GLY A 341 -26.87 52.17 50.93
C GLY A 341 -25.55 52.00 50.18
N SER A 342 -24.80 53.10 50.13
CA SER A 342 -23.45 53.28 49.62
C SER A 342 -22.37 52.91 50.67
N TRP A 343 -21.13 52.77 50.19
CA TRP A 343 -19.81 52.91 50.86
C TRP A 343 -18.96 51.64 51.10
N ASP A 344 -17.79 51.67 50.44
CA ASP A 344 -16.41 51.37 50.88
C ASP A 344 -15.98 50.04 51.54
N ALA A 345 -14.97 49.45 50.88
CA ALA A 345 -13.66 49.01 51.37
C ALA A 345 -13.49 48.10 52.61
N ALA A 346 -12.58 47.13 52.40
CA ALA A 346 -11.55 46.60 53.33
C ALA A 346 -11.76 45.21 53.97
N ARG A 347 -10.78 44.35 53.64
CA ARG A 347 -9.94 43.48 54.50
C ARG A 347 -10.52 42.44 55.49
N GLN A 348 -9.89 41.26 55.37
CA GLN A 348 -9.30 40.40 56.43
C GLN A 348 -10.16 39.35 57.17
N ASN A 349 -9.74 38.10 56.92
CA ASN A 349 -9.28 37.06 57.86
C ASN A 349 -10.16 36.47 58.98
N SER A 350 -9.80 35.20 59.24
CA SER A 350 -9.98 34.38 60.45
C SER A 350 -11.23 33.51 60.43
N GLN A 351 -11.11 32.19 60.21
CA GLN A 351 -10.66 31.15 61.15
C GLN A 351 -11.53 31.05 62.40
N GLU A 352 -12.12 29.85 62.58
CA GLU A 352 -12.31 29.05 63.81
C GLU A 352 -13.40 28.00 63.51
N ALA A 353 -13.43 26.77 64.01
CA ALA A 353 -12.53 25.97 64.84
C ALA A 353 -13.12 24.54 64.97
N LEU A 354 -12.33 23.66 65.60
CA LEU A 354 -12.65 22.40 66.32
C LEU A 354 -12.41 21.08 65.53
N VAL A 355 -11.27 20.37 65.68
CA VAL A 355 -10.72 19.56 66.83
C VAL A 355 -11.50 18.23 66.98
N ASP A 356 -10.96 17.01 67.03
CA ASP A 356 -9.61 16.38 67.00
C ASP A 356 -9.84 14.81 66.97
N PRO A 357 -8.95 13.89 67.41
CA PRO A 357 -8.13 13.00 66.58
C PRO A 357 -8.33 11.48 66.79
N SER A 358 -7.69 10.66 65.95
CA SER A 358 -7.01 9.43 66.42
C SER A 358 -5.95 8.98 65.42
N ALA A 359 -4.70 9.09 65.84
CA ALA A 359 -3.48 8.65 65.16
C ALA A 359 -3.15 7.18 65.46
N GLY A 360 -2.31 6.58 64.62
CA GLY A 360 -1.62 5.33 64.94
C GLY A 360 -0.80 4.76 63.79
N VAL A 361 0.41 5.27 63.55
CA VAL A 361 1.49 4.50 62.91
C VAL A 361 2.79 4.76 63.67
N VAL A 362 3.38 3.66 64.12
CA VAL A 362 4.63 3.53 64.85
C VAL A 362 5.75 3.25 63.84
N GLN A 363 6.86 3.96 64.06
CA GLN A 363 8.24 3.79 63.55
C GLN A 363 8.55 4.11 62.08
#